data_AF-A0A0F3QI23-F1
#
_entry.id   AF-A0A0F3QI23-F1
#
_cell.length_a   1.000
_cell.length_b   1.000
_cell.length_c   1.000
_cell.angle_alpha   90.00
_cell.angle_beta   90.00
_cell.angle_gamma   90.00
#
_symmetry.space_group_name_H-M   'P 1'
#
loop_
_entity.id
_entity.type
_entity.pdbx_description
1 polymer ?
#
loop_
_entity_poly.entity_id
_entity_poly.type
_entity_poly.pdbx_seq_one_letter_code
_entity_poly.pdbx_strand_id
1 'polypeptide(L)'
;MLKTDSPIKTHLKSILGGQIVAQQAAAYQTTQEITEYAKKHDYNLSFTGYSLGAWFAELSLYFAYQDFNYFKAKAITFDSPGSAKIMDSFKPNIISYKTHFDIRNLDITTYLSAPNFVNTSNPHIHVRRQVN
;
A
#
# COMPACT_ATOMS: atom_id res chain seq x y z
N MET A 1 -21.21 15.91 -14.26
CA MET A 1 -21.86 15.83 -12.93
C MET A 1 -21.04 14.90 -12.05
N LEU A 2 -20.29 15.46 -11.10
CA LEU A 2 -19.52 14.70 -10.12
C LEU A 2 -20.47 14.25 -9.01
N LYS A 3 -20.57 12.94 -8.75
CA LYS A 3 -21.18 12.44 -7.51
C LYS A 3 -20.26 12.84 -6.36
N THR A 4 -20.78 13.68 -5.46
CA THR A 4 -20.06 14.30 -4.34
C THR A 4 -19.70 13.36 -3.19
N ASP A 5 -19.86 12.05 -3.35
CA ASP A 5 -19.50 11.06 -2.34
C ASP A 5 -18.50 10.06 -2.92
N SER A 6 -17.21 10.40 -2.78
CA SER A 6 -16.11 9.49 -3.11
C SER A 6 -16.18 8.25 -2.20
N PRO A 7 -16.14 7.02 -2.76
CA PRO A 7 -16.10 5.76 -1.98
C PRO A 7 -15.01 5.74 -0.90
N ILE A 8 -13.94 6.53 -1.09
CA ILE A 8 -12.87 6.78 -0.14
C ILE A 8 -13.44 7.23 1.21
N LYS A 9 -14.31 8.26 1.26
CA LYS A 9 -14.85 8.78 2.53
C LYS A 9 -15.68 7.75 3.29
N THR A 10 -16.42 6.92 2.56
CA THR A 10 -17.35 5.94 3.14
C THR A 10 -16.60 4.71 3.66
N HIS A 11 -15.53 4.29 2.99
CA HIS A 11 -14.70 3.17 3.44
C HIS A 11 -13.82 3.55 4.64
N LEU A 12 -13.33 4.81 4.68
CA LEU A 12 -12.53 5.36 5.78
C LEU A 12 -13.26 5.40 7.14
N LYS A 13 -14.60 5.42 7.16
CA LYS A 13 -15.39 5.43 8.40
C LYS A 13 -15.52 4.06 9.07
N SER A 14 -15.30 2.96 8.33
CA SER A 14 -15.78 1.64 8.75
C SER A 14 -14.75 0.74 9.46
N ILE A 15 -13.45 1.09 9.45
CA ILE A 15 -12.38 0.19 9.92
C ILE A 15 -11.66 0.78 11.15
N LEU A 16 -12.31 0.82 12.31
CA LEU A 16 -11.70 1.08 13.64
C LEU A 16 -11.34 2.54 13.99
N GLY A 17 -12.34 3.43 14.03
CA GLY A 17 -12.28 4.62 14.89
C GLY A 17 -11.41 5.79 14.42
N GLY A 18 -11.23 5.99 13.12
CA GLY A 18 -10.60 7.19 12.55
C GLY A 18 -9.07 7.31 12.73
N GLN A 19 -8.47 6.58 13.68
CA GLN A 19 -7.00 6.59 13.91
C GLN A 19 -6.24 5.99 12.72
N ILE A 20 -6.75 4.90 12.12
CA ILE A 20 -6.13 4.28 10.96
C ILE A 20 -6.16 5.24 9.75
N VAL A 21 -7.21 6.05 9.61
CA VAL A 21 -7.30 7.07 8.54
C VAL A 21 -6.20 8.12 8.68
N ALA A 22 -5.95 8.60 9.90
CA ALA A 22 -4.88 9.56 10.16
C ALA A 22 -3.50 8.96 9.84
N GLN A 23 -3.26 7.70 10.22
CA GLN A 23 -2.00 7.01 9.92
C GLN A 23 -1.82 6.73 8.41
N GLN A 24 -2.89 6.38 7.69
CA GLN A 24 -2.85 6.25 6.22
C GLN A 24 -2.52 7.58 5.54
N ALA A 25 -3.15 8.68 5.99
CA ALA A 25 -2.87 10.02 5.46
C ALA A 25 -1.41 10.43 5.73
N ALA A 26 -0.90 10.15 6.93
CA ALA A 26 0.49 10.37 7.26
C ALA A 26 1.42 9.52 6.37
N ALA A 27 1.10 8.23 6.18
CA ALA A 27 1.87 7.36 5.29
C ALA A 27 1.90 7.91 3.85
N TYR A 28 0.79 8.41 3.33
CA TYR A 28 0.72 9.06 2.01
C TYR A 28 1.63 10.29 1.94
N GLN A 29 1.51 11.22 2.90
CA GLN A 29 2.32 12.45 2.96
C GLN A 29 3.82 12.15 3.07
N THR A 30 4.21 11.26 3.98
CA THR A 30 5.61 10.84 4.13
C THR A 30 6.13 10.16 2.87
N THR A 31 5.30 9.37 2.18
CA THR A 31 5.67 8.74 0.91
C THR A 31 5.92 9.79 -0.16
N GLN A 32 5.10 10.84 -0.24
CA GLN A 32 5.35 11.94 -1.17
C GLN A 32 6.70 12.60 -0.90
N GLU A 33 6.95 13.01 0.34
CA GLU A 33 8.18 13.71 0.73
C GLU A 33 9.43 12.87 0.44
N ILE A 34 9.42 11.58 0.83
CA ILE A 34 10.59 10.72 0.63
C ILE A 34 10.81 10.34 -0.83
N THR A 35 9.74 10.21 -1.64
CA THR A 35 9.89 9.94 -3.07
C THR A 35 10.42 11.15 -3.82
N GLU A 36 9.98 12.36 -3.48
CA GLU A 36 10.54 13.60 -4.01
C GLU A 36 12.03 13.75 -3.65
N TYR A 37 12.38 13.47 -2.39
CA TYR A 37 13.77 13.46 -1.96
C TYR A 37 14.61 12.42 -2.72
N ALA A 38 14.11 11.19 -2.83
CA ALA A 38 14.81 10.11 -3.51
C ALA A 38 14.98 10.36 -5.01
N LYS A 39 14.00 10.99 -5.67
CA LYS A 39 14.12 11.45 -7.07
C LYS A 39 15.20 12.50 -7.24
N LYS A 40 15.25 13.49 -6.35
CA LYS A 40 16.24 14.58 -6.41
C LYS A 40 17.68 14.06 -6.31
N HIS A 41 17.88 12.97 -5.57
CA HIS A 41 19.20 12.40 -5.27
C HIS A 41 19.50 11.10 -6.02
N ASP A 42 18.63 10.68 -6.94
CA ASP A 42 18.72 9.42 -7.68
C ASP A 42 18.92 8.16 -6.82
N TYR A 43 18.25 8.12 -5.66
CA TYR A 43 18.31 6.97 -4.76
C TYR A 43 17.41 5.81 -5.21
N ASN A 44 17.57 4.68 -4.54
CA ASN A 44 16.59 3.59 -4.51
C ASN A 44 15.90 3.62 -3.14
N LEU A 45 14.59 3.36 -3.12
CA LEU A 45 13.81 3.39 -1.89
C LEU A 45 13.35 1.98 -1.50
N SER A 46 13.38 1.69 -0.21
CA SER A 46 12.84 0.42 0.32
C SER A 46 11.97 0.71 1.52
N PHE A 47 10.69 0.36 1.41
CA PHE A 47 9.76 0.41 2.53
C PHE A 47 9.81 -0.89 3.31
N THR A 48 9.75 -0.81 4.63
CA THR A 48 9.72 -2.00 5.47
C THR A 48 8.87 -1.79 6.71
N GLY A 49 8.41 -2.90 7.29
CA GLY A 49 7.65 -2.89 8.52
C GLY A 49 7.24 -4.29 8.95
N TYR A 50 6.75 -4.38 10.18
CA TYR A 50 6.18 -5.56 10.78
C TYR A 50 4.71 -5.33 11.08
N SER A 51 3.85 -6.35 10.88
CA SER A 51 2.43 -6.29 11.23
C SER A 51 1.72 -5.10 10.58
N LEU A 52 1.10 -4.19 11.36
CA LEU A 52 0.49 -2.97 10.82
C LEU A 52 1.49 -2.08 10.07
N GLY A 53 2.77 -2.05 10.49
CA GLY A 53 3.82 -1.34 9.77
C GLY A 53 4.13 -1.97 8.41
N ALA A 54 4.03 -3.30 8.30
CA ALA A 54 4.14 -3.99 7.01
C ALA A 54 3.01 -3.55 6.06
N TRP A 55 1.79 -3.44 6.58
CA TRP A 55 0.65 -2.94 5.81
C TRP A 55 0.86 -1.51 5.30
N PHE A 56 1.39 -0.61 6.13
CA PHE A 56 1.75 0.74 5.70
C PHE A 56 2.88 0.75 4.67
N ALA A 57 3.89 -0.12 4.80
CA ALA A 57 4.95 -0.24 3.82
C ALA A 57 4.44 -0.69 2.44
N GLU A 58 3.46 -1.61 2.41
CA GLU A 58 2.77 -2.00 1.17
C GLU A 58 2.02 -0.81 0.57
N LEU A 59 1.26 -0.05 1.38
CA LEU A 59 0.55 1.16 0.94
C LEU A 59 1.49 2.25 0.41
N SER A 60 2.60 2.50 1.08
CA SER A 60 3.61 3.46 0.64
C SER A 60 4.19 3.08 -0.72
N LEU A 61 4.43 1.79 -0.98
CA LEU A 61 4.88 1.36 -2.30
C LEU A 61 3.80 1.59 -3.37
N TYR A 62 2.54 1.30 -3.05
CA TYR A 62 1.40 1.59 -3.93
C TYR A 62 1.36 3.08 -4.31
N PHE A 63 1.42 4.00 -3.33
CA PHE A 63 1.40 5.44 -3.61
C PHE A 63 2.63 5.89 -4.39
N ALA A 64 3.81 5.35 -4.07
CA ALA A 64 5.04 5.65 -4.80
C ALA A 64 4.91 5.32 -6.30
N TYR A 65 4.32 4.17 -6.64
CA TYR A 65 4.14 3.76 -8.03
C TYR A 65 2.99 4.51 -8.70
N GLN A 66 1.85 4.65 -8.02
CA GLN A 66 0.64 5.20 -8.61
C GLN A 66 0.58 6.71 -8.66
N ASP A 67 0.76 7.34 -7.52
CA ASP A 67 0.51 8.77 -7.39
C ASP A 67 1.79 9.57 -7.66
N PHE A 68 2.95 8.99 -7.32
CA PHE A 68 4.22 9.67 -7.42
C PHE A 68 5.13 9.17 -8.55
N ASN A 69 4.72 8.18 -9.36
CA ASN A 69 5.48 7.70 -10.52
C ASN A 69 6.96 7.39 -10.21
N TYR A 70 7.24 6.72 -9.08
CA TYR A 70 8.58 6.40 -8.61
C TYR A 70 8.79 4.89 -8.52
N PHE A 71 9.28 4.32 -9.63
CA PHE A 71 9.40 2.87 -9.83
C PHE A 71 10.73 2.26 -9.31
N LYS A 72 11.63 3.09 -8.74
CA LYS A 72 12.85 2.63 -8.04
C LYS A 72 12.60 2.25 -6.57
N ALA A 73 11.33 2.17 -6.17
CA ALA A 73 10.92 1.74 -4.85
C ALA A 73 10.57 0.24 -4.84
N LYS A 74 10.79 -0.39 -3.69
CA LYS A 74 10.33 -1.74 -3.35
C LYS A 74 9.86 -1.82 -1.91
N ALA A 75 9.23 -2.92 -1.50
CA ALA A 75 8.88 -3.18 -0.12
C ALA A 75 9.33 -4.56 0.36
N ILE A 76 9.82 -4.61 1.59
CA ILE A 76 10.19 -5.84 2.30
C ILE A 76 9.42 -5.88 3.61
N THR A 77 8.47 -6.79 3.77
CA THR A 77 7.53 -6.77 4.88
C THR A 77 7.53 -8.07 5.68
N PHE A 78 7.12 -7.97 6.94
CA PHE A 78 7.11 -9.08 7.89
C PHE A 78 5.73 -9.20 8.53
N ASP A 79 5.12 -10.38 8.48
CA ASP A 79 3.80 -10.68 9.05
C ASP A 79 2.74 -9.64 8.73
N SER A 80 2.72 -9.22 7.46
CA SER A 80 1.70 -8.32 6.94
C SER A 80 0.29 -8.90 7.20
N PRO A 81 -0.70 -8.08 7.56
CA PRO A 81 -2.09 -8.49 7.60
C PRO A 81 -2.72 -8.64 6.21
N GLY A 82 -2.01 -8.24 5.14
CA GLY A 82 -2.47 -8.23 3.75
C GLY A 82 -3.22 -6.96 3.36
N SER A 83 -2.84 -6.32 2.24
CA SER A 83 -3.39 -5.04 1.77
C SER A 83 -4.13 -5.08 0.43
N ALA A 84 -4.28 -6.25 -0.22
CA ALA A 84 -4.81 -6.33 -1.58
C ALA A 84 -6.20 -5.69 -1.72
N LYS A 85 -7.12 -6.00 -0.78
CA LYS A 85 -8.49 -5.47 -0.78
C LYS A 85 -8.54 -3.95 -0.64
N ILE A 86 -7.68 -3.36 0.21
CA ILE A 86 -7.71 -1.91 0.41
C ILE A 86 -7.14 -1.19 -0.81
N MET A 87 -6.08 -1.71 -1.43
CA MET A 87 -5.50 -1.12 -2.64
C MET A 87 -6.46 -1.23 -3.82
N ASP A 88 -7.16 -2.36 -3.96
CA ASP A 88 -8.22 -2.51 -4.97
C ASP A 88 -9.35 -1.49 -4.78
N SER A 89 -9.66 -1.11 -3.53
CA SER A 89 -10.67 -0.08 -3.24
C SER A 89 -10.26 1.33 -3.67
N PHE A 90 -8.96 1.58 -3.87
CA PHE A 90 -8.44 2.86 -4.36
C PHE A 90 -8.49 2.98 -5.88
N LYS A 91 -8.73 1.89 -6.60
CA LYS A 91 -8.84 1.94 -8.06
C LYS A 91 -10.01 2.85 -8.47
N PRO A 92 -9.80 3.79 -9.39
CA PRO A 92 -10.87 4.67 -9.85
C PRO A 92 -11.98 3.83 -10.51
N ASN A 93 -13.24 4.20 -10.26
CA ASN A 93 -14.40 3.61 -10.95
C ASN A 93 -14.50 4.02 -12.43
N ILE A 94 -13.48 4.73 -12.95
CA ILE A 94 -13.40 5.21 -14.34
C ILE A 94 -12.34 4.37 -15.04
N ILE A 95 -12.76 3.53 -15.97
CA ILE A 95 -11.86 2.70 -16.78
C ILE A 95 -11.28 3.61 -17.88
N SER A 96 -10.03 4.04 -17.71
CA SER A 96 -9.23 4.69 -18.76
C SER A 96 -8.09 3.75 -19.17
N TYR A 97 -7.86 3.63 -20.47
CA TYR A 97 -6.75 2.84 -21.04
C TYR A 97 -5.37 3.37 -20.64
N LYS A 98 -5.27 4.62 -20.14
CA LYS A 98 -4.03 5.22 -19.61
C LYS A 98 -3.82 4.98 -18.11
N THR A 99 -4.79 4.41 -17.39
CA THR A 99 -4.75 4.23 -15.92
C THR A 99 -4.74 2.76 -15.50
N HIS A 100 -4.33 1.84 -16.40
CA HIS A 100 -4.28 0.42 -16.06
C HIS A 100 -3.06 0.12 -15.19
N PHE A 101 -3.23 0.25 -13.87
CA PHE A 101 -2.28 -0.23 -12.89
C PHE A 101 -2.72 -1.56 -12.30
N ASP A 102 -1.81 -2.52 -12.35
CA ASP A 102 -1.99 -3.80 -11.70
C ASP A 102 -1.17 -3.84 -10.41
N ILE A 103 -1.86 -3.93 -9.27
CA ILE A 103 -1.24 -4.05 -7.95
C ILE A 103 -0.31 -5.26 -7.85
N ARG A 104 -0.50 -6.29 -8.68
CA ARG A 104 0.37 -7.48 -8.75
C ARG A 104 1.76 -7.19 -9.30
N ASN A 105 1.95 -6.03 -9.94
CA ASN A 105 3.26 -5.60 -10.46
C ASN A 105 4.10 -4.86 -9.41
N LEU A 106 3.61 -4.71 -8.18
CA LEU A 106 4.35 -4.09 -7.09
C LEU A 106 5.50 -5.01 -6.63
N ASP A 107 6.72 -4.47 -6.54
CA ASP A 107 7.89 -5.18 -6.00
C ASP A 107 7.82 -5.28 -4.47
N ILE A 108 7.05 -6.28 -4.00
CA ILE A 108 6.87 -6.57 -2.58
C ILE A 108 7.37 -7.99 -2.30
N THR A 109 8.30 -8.10 -1.34
CA THR A 109 8.70 -9.38 -0.74
C THR A 109 8.18 -9.45 0.69
N THR A 110 7.39 -10.49 1.00
CA THR A 110 6.80 -10.65 2.33
C THR A 110 7.25 -11.93 2.98
N TYR A 111 7.73 -11.78 4.21
CA TYR A 111 8.09 -12.85 5.11
C TYR A 111 6.95 -13.08 6.09
N LEU A 112 6.40 -14.29 6.10
CA LEU A 112 5.39 -14.69 7.07
C LEU A 112 6.02 -15.67 8.06
N SER A 113 5.83 -15.40 9.35
CA SER A 113 6.06 -16.37 10.41
C SER A 113 4.90 -17.39 10.44
N ALA A 114 4.75 -18.10 11.56
CA ALA A 114 3.69 -19.09 11.71
C ALA A 114 2.31 -18.46 11.35
N PRO A 115 1.48 -19.16 10.56
CA PRO A 115 0.15 -18.68 10.20
C PRO A 115 -0.66 -18.32 11.45
N ASN A 116 -1.25 -17.12 11.45
CA ASN A 116 -2.15 -16.66 12.50
C ASN A 116 -3.32 -15.87 11.89
N PHE A 117 -4.35 -15.63 12.70
CA PHE A 117 -5.57 -14.97 12.23
C PHE A 117 -5.31 -13.61 11.55
N VAL A 118 -4.29 -12.87 11.95
CA VAL A 118 -3.98 -11.54 11.38
C VAL A 118 -3.38 -11.69 9.98
N ASN A 119 -2.38 -12.56 9.80
CA ASN A 119 -1.65 -12.68 8.54
C ASN A 119 -2.30 -13.63 7.50
N THR A 120 -3.35 -14.38 7.87
CA THR A 120 -4.08 -15.26 6.94
C THR A 120 -5.44 -14.75 6.50
N SER A 121 -6.03 -13.76 7.18
CA SER A 121 -7.42 -13.38 6.95
C SER A 121 -7.66 -12.50 5.72
N ASN A 122 -6.64 -11.80 5.22
CA ASN A 122 -6.76 -10.99 4.00
C ASN A 122 -5.86 -11.50 2.87
N PRO A 123 -6.27 -11.31 1.61
CA PRO A 123 -5.43 -11.61 0.47
C PRO A 123 -4.19 -10.70 0.45
N HIS A 124 -3.08 -11.32 0.08
CA HIS A 124 -1.77 -10.71 -0.09
C HIS A 124 -1.47 -10.47 -1.57
N ILE A 125 -0.60 -9.52 -1.86
CA ILE A 125 -0.33 -9.04 -3.23
C ILE A 125 0.87 -9.78 -3.87
N HIS A 126 1.58 -10.64 -3.14
CA HIS A 126 2.98 -11.00 -3.44
C HIS A 126 3.37 -12.49 -3.36
N VAL A 127 4.61 -12.75 -3.80
CA VAL A 127 5.34 -14.02 -3.69
C VAL A 127 5.68 -14.28 -2.21
N ARG A 128 5.08 -15.33 -1.64
CA ARG A 128 5.28 -15.69 -0.23
C ARG A 128 6.63 -16.36 -0.02
N ARG A 129 7.40 -15.91 0.97
CA ARG A 129 8.56 -16.65 1.48
C ARG A 129 8.32 -17.00 2.96
N GLN A 130 8.41 -18.29 3.29
CA GLN A 130 8.42 -18.73 4.67
C GLN A 130 9.82 -18.50 5.26
N VAL A 131 9.88 -17.93 6.45
CA VAL A 131 11.10 -17.92 7.26
C VAL A 131 11.08 -19.22 8.07
N ASN A 132 11.94 -20.17 7.69
CA ASN A 132 12.21 -21.37 8.47
C ASN A 132 13.36 -21.12 9.44
#